data_AF-A0A8J5RAQ7-F1
#
_entry.id   AF-A0A8J5RAQ7-F1
#
_cell.length_a   1.000
_cell.length_b   1.000
_cell.length_c   1.000
_cell.angle_alpha   90.00
_cell.angle_beta   90.00
_cell.angle_gamma   90.00
#
_symmetry.space_group_name_H-M   'P 1'
#
loop_
_entity.id
_entity.type
_entity.pdbx_description
1 polymer ?
#
loop_
_entity_poly.entity_id
_entity_poly.type
_entity_poly.pdbx_seq_one_letter_code
_entity_poly.pdbx_strand_id
1 'polypeptide(L)'
;MHFQDSLPRLPIPKLEDSCRRYLKAQQPILTAKEFKETSTCVLKFLSDEGPPLQKLLLEDDKYNKHTSYISGYWFDMYLRDRKPLPINYNPLLVFVQEQNLRYNKPLVKATNLVISSARFMKSLRAGILEPEVFHLDPKKSDTDLFRKVTGLLPSKIATYGAYLFKVRIFL
;
A
#
# COMPACT_ATOMS: atom_id res chain seq x y z
N MET A 1 9.85 -12.66 -6.56
CA MET A 1 8.45 -12.23 -6.29
C MET A 1 7.64 -13.39 -5.70
N HIS A 2 8.05 -13.93 -4.55
CA HIS A 2 7.54 -15.23 -4.08
C HIS A 2 6.09 -15.22 -3.60
N PHE A 3 5.68 -14.16 -2.92
CA PHE A 3 4.37 -14.07 -2.27
C PHE A 3 3.24 -13.51 -3.16
N GLN A 4 3.59 -12.92 -4.31
CA GLN A 4 2.68 -12.11 -5.12
C GLN A 4 1.42 -12.89 -5.57
N ASP A 5 1.58 -14.14 -6.00
CA ASP A 5 0.48 -14.99 -6.48
C ASP A 5 -0.53 -15.40 -5.39
N SER A 6 -0.19 -15.22 -4.12
CA SER A 6 -1.03 -15.60 -2.97
C SER A 6 -1.38 -14.45 -2.05
N LEU A 7 -1.14 -13.20 -2.47
CA LEU A 7 -1.55 -12.04 -1.68
C LEU A 7 -3.08 -12.01 -1.51
N PRO A 8 -3.58 -11.66 -0.32
CA PRO A 8 -5.01 -11.49 -0.14
C PRO A 8 -5.50 -10.30 -0.96
N ARG A 9 -6.74 -10.39 -1.43
CA ARG A 9 -7.38 -9.30 -2.14
C ARG A 9 -7.70 -8.16 -1.18
N LEU A 10 -7.57 -6.93 -1.64
CA LEU A 10 -7.95 -5.75 -0.88
C LEU A 10 -9.48 -5.76 -0.68
N PRO A 11 -9.98 -5.76 0.57
CA PRO A 11 -11.42 -5.84 0.81
C PRO A 11 -12.10 -4.50 0.50
N ILE A 12 -13.29 -4.57 -0.09
CA ILE A 12 -14.20 -3.43 -0.18
C ILE A 12 -15.02 -3.36 1.12
N PRO A 13 -14.98 -2.25 1.88
CA PRO A 13 -15.78 -2.11 3.10
C PRO A 13 -17.30 -2.12 2.83
N LYS A 14 -18.09 -2.44 3.85
CA LYS A 14 -19.54 -2.25 3.82
C LYS A 14 -19.88 -0.77 3.65
N LEU A 15 -20.92 -0.47 2.87
CA LEU A 15 -21.33 0.89 2.57
C LEU A 15 -21.69 1.65 3.86
N GLU A 16 -22.44 1.01 4.76
CA GLU A 16 -22.86 1.58 6.05
C GLU A 16 -21.64 1.93 6.93
N ASP A 17 -20.62 1.08 6.94
CA ASP A 17 -19.39 1.30 7.69
C ASP A 17 -18.60 2.48 7.12
N SER A 18 -18.52 2.60 5.79
CA SER A 18 -17.89 3.72 5.11
C SER A 18 -18.63 5.03 5.41
N CYS A 19 -19.95 5.09 5.25
CA CYS A 19 -20.77 6.26 5.56
C CYS A 19 -20.63 6.68 7.04
N ARG A 20 -20.66 5.71 7.97
CA ARG A 20 -20.49 5.98 9.41
C ARG A 20 -19.09 6.50 9.74
N ARG A 21 -18.04 5.92 9.17
CA ARG A 21 -16.65 6.39 9.36
C ARG A 21 -16.44 7.77 8.76
N TYR A 22 -17.03 8.04 7.60
CA TYR A 22 -17.03 9.36 6.97
C TYR A 22 -17.65 10.41 7.90
N LEU A 23 -18.87 10.19 8.42
CA LEU A 23 -19.49 11.12 9.36
C LEU A 23 -18.65 11.32 10.63
N LYS A 24 -18.09 10.26 11.21
CA LYS A 24 -17.19 10.41 12.36
C LYS A 24 -15.96 11.29 12.06
N ALA A 25 -15.42 11.21 10.85
CA ALA A 25 -14.28 12.04 10.44
C ALA A 25 -14.68 13.51 10.15
N GLN A 26 -15.93 13.76 9.77
CA GLN A 26 -16.47 15.10 9.52
C GLN A 26 -16.81 15.86 10.82
N GLN A 27 -17.23 15.13 11.86
CA GLN A 27 -17.67 15.73 13.13
C GLN A 27 -16.69 16.74 13.77
N PRO A 28 -15.36 16.51 13.80
CA PRO A 28 -14.42 17.48 14.40
C PRO A 28 -14.12 18.71 13.52
N ILE A 29 -14.47 18.70 12.23
CA ILE A 29 -14.11 19.78 11.29
C ILE A 29 -15.29 20.65 10.86
N LEU A 30 -16.52 20.15 11.01
CA LEU A 30 -17.73 20.86 10.62
C LEU A 30 -18.41 21.53 11.82
N THR A 31 -19.07 22.66 11.56
CA THR A 31 -20.03 23.23 12.52
C THR A 31 -21.23 22.30 12.69
N ALA A 32 -21.98 22.46 13.78
CA ALA A 32 -23.18 21.66 14.03
C ALA A 32 -24.22 21.74 12.89
N LYS A 33 -24.35 22.91 12.25
CA LYS A 33 -25.26 23.11 11.12
C LYS A 33 -24.79 22.32 9.89
N GLU A 34 -23.54 22.48 9.48
CA GLU A 34 -22.96 21.77 8.32
C GLU A 34 -22.93 20.26 8.53
N PHE A 35 -22.67 19.81 9.75
CA PHE A 35 -22.70 18.39 10.09
C PHE A 35 -24.10 17.79 9.93
N LYS A 36 -25.15 18.53 10.32
CA LYS A 36 -26.55 18.11 10.14
C LYS A 36 -26.93 18.00 8.66
N GLU A 37 -26.52 18.98 7.86
CA GLU A 37 -26.73 18.97 6.40
C GLU A 37 -25.99 17.77 5.77
N THR A 38 -24.71 17.60 6.10
CA THR A 38 -23.88 16.48 5.64
C THR A 38 -24.47 15.12 6.02
N SER A 39 -24.94 14.97 7.26
CA SER A 39 -25.58 13.74 7.74
C SER A 39 -26.83 13.40 6.93
N THR A 40 -27.63 14.42 6.58
CA THR A 40 -28.82 14.24 5.74
C THR A 40 -28.45 13.73 4.35
N CYS A 41 -27.42 14.32 3.72
CA CYS A 41 -26.91 13.88 2.41
C CYS A 41 -26.39 12.44 2.46
N VAL A 42 -25.62 12.08 3.49
CA VAL A 42 -25.07 10.73 3.65
C VAL A 42 -26.17 9.70 3.86
N LEU A 43 -27.21 10.02 4.64
CA LEU A 43 -28.37 9.13 4.82
C LEU A 43 -29.13 8.93 3.51
N LYS A 44 -29.34 9.99 2.73
CA LYS A 44 -29.97 9.88 1.40
C LYS A 44 -29.13 9.01 0.46
N PHE A 45 -27.81 9.23 0.42
CA PHE A 45 -26.91 8.41 -0.37
C PHE A 45 -26.97 6.93 0.04
N LEU A 46 -26.99 6.66 1.34
CA LEU A 46 -27.08 5.29 1.86
C LEU A 46 -28.39 4.59 1.47
N SER A 47 -29.50 5.31 1.36
CA SER A 47 -30.81 4.74 1.00
C SER A 47 -31.08 4.64 -0.50
N ASP A 48 -30.41 5.45 -1.33
CA ASP A 48 -30.77 5.66 -2.74
C ASP A 48 -29.61 5.29 -3.68
N GLU A 49 -28.70 6.23 -3.97
CA GLU A 49 -27.64 6.06 -4.98
C GLU A 49 -26.49 5.13 -4.54
N GLY A 50 -26.23 5.02 -3.24
CA GLY A 50 -25.11 4.26 -2.70
C GLY A 50 -25.19 2.76 -2.94
N PRO A 51 -26.31 2.08 -2.62
CA PRO A 51 -26.47 0.64 -2.86
C PRO A 51 -26.22 0.17 -4.30
N PRO A 52 -26.78 0.80 -5.36
CA PRO A 52 -26.49 0.38 -6.74
C PRO A 52 -25.03 0.64 -7.12
N LEU A 53 -24.42 1.73 -6.69
CA LEU A 53 -22.99 1.99 -6.93
C LEU A 53 -22.07 0.98 -6.22
N GLN A 54 -22.37 0.65 -4.97
CA GLN A 54 -21.64 -0.37 -4.21
C GLN A 54 -21.74 -1.74 -4.89
N LYS A 55 -22.92 -2.07 -5.43
CA LYS A 55 -23.11 -3.31 -6.20
C LYS A 55 -22.23 -3.34 -7.44
N LEU A 56 -22.20 -2.26 -8.22
CA LEU A 56 -21.32 -2.16 -9.40
C LEU A 56 -19.84 -2.28 -9.03
N LEU A 57 -19.41 -1.64 -7.94
CA LEU A 57 -18.04 -1.74 -7.44
C LEU A 57 -17.66 -3.19 -7.06
N LEU A 58 -18.56 -3.89 -6.36
CA LEU A 58 -18.34 -5.30 -5.99
C LEU A 58 -18.35 -6.24 -7.20
N GLU A 59 -19.18 -5.97 -8.20
CA GLU A 59 -19.22 -6.72 -9.44
C GLU A 59 -17.92 -6.54 -10.24
N ASP A 60 -17.45 -5.31 -10.41
CA ASP A 60 -16.17 -5.01 -11.08
C ASP A 60 -14.99 -5.70 -10.38
N ASP A 61 -14.92 -5.59 -9.04
CA ASP A 61 -13.91 -6.28 -8.24
C ASP A 61 -13.95 -7.81 -8.43
N LYS A 62 -15.16 -8.40 -8.53
CA LYS A 62 -15.32 -9.84 -8.76
C LYS A 62 -14.81 -10.28 -10.14
N TYR A 63 -14.95 -9.44 -11.16
CA TYR A 63 -14.42 -9.73 -12.51
C TYR A 63 -12.89 -9.50 -12.60
N ASN A 64 -12.35 -8.57 -11.81
CA ASN A 64 -10.94 -8.15 -11.86
C ASN A 64 -10.09 -8.68 -10.70
N LYS A 65 -10.13 -10.00 -10.44
CA LYS A 65 -9.46 -10.62 -9.27
C LYS A 65 -7.93 -10.51 -9.23
N HIS A 66 -7.31 -10.20 -10.36
CA HIS A 66 -5.85 -10.09 -10.51
C HIS A 66 -5.31 -8.72 -10.07
N THR A 67 -6.17 -7.80 -9.65
CA THR A 67 -5.84 -6.45 -9.17
C THR A 67 -6.73 -6.06 -7.99
N SER A 68 -6.61 -4.82 -7.51
CA SER A 68 -7.48 -4.24 -6.49
C SER A 68 -8.43 -3.21 -7.10
N TYR A 69 -9.62 -3.06 -6.50
CA TYR A 69 -10.66 -2.13 -6.95
C TYR A 69 -10.20 -0.66 -7.05
N ILE A 70 -9.13 -0.27 -6.33
CA ILE A 70 -8.69 1.11 -6.21
C ILE A 70 -7.48 1.46 -7.09
N SER A 71 -6.65 0.48 -7.47
CA SER A 71 -5.35 0.75 -8.09
C SER A 71 -5.47 1.57 -9.38
N GLY A 72 -6.38 1.17 -10.27
CA GLY A 72 -6.62 1.88 -11.54
C GLY A 72 -7.09 3.32 -11.33
N TYR A 73 -8.12 3.53 -10.49
CA TYR A 73 -8.63 4.86 -10.18
C TYR A 73 -7.58 5.75 -9.50
N TRP A 74 -6.75 5.18 -8.64
CA TRP A 74 -5.69 5.91 -7.95
C TRP A 74 -4.62 6.39 -8.94
N PHE A 75 -4.16 5.52 -9.85
CA PHE A 75 -3.23 5.94 -10.92
C PHE A 75 -3.85 7.00 -11.83
N ASP A 76 -5.11 6.81 -12.25
CA ASP A 76 -5.81 7.74 -13.13
C ASP A 76 -5.94 9.14 -12.50
N MET A 77 -6.21 9.21 -11.18
CA MET A 77 -6.24 10.47 -10.43
C MET A 77 -4.94 11.27 -10.57
N TYR A 78 -3.77 10.63 -10.36
CA TYR A 78 -2.48 11.33 -10.48
C TYR A 78 -2.10 11.63 -11.93
N LEU A 79 -2.38 10.70 -12.86
CA LEU A 79 -1.98 10.85 -14.26
C LEU A 79 -2.83 11.87 -15.02
N ARG A 80 -4.08 12.11 -14.58
CA ARG A 80 -4.96 13.12 -15.18
C ARG A 80 -4.77 14.52 -14.62
N ASP A 81 -4.28 14.68 -13.39
CA ASP A 81 -4.09 16.01 -12.84
C ASP A 81 -3.05 16.80 -13.65
N ARG A 82 -3.38 18.06 -13.91
CA ARG A 82 -2.58 19.00 -14.70
C ARG A 82 -1.75 19.94 -13.83
N LYS A 83 -1.89 19.85 -12.50
CA LYS A 83 -1.00 20.57 -11.58
C LYS A 83 0.46 20.17 -11.82
N PRO A 84 1.41 21.12 -11.72
CA PRO A 84 2.82 20.80 -11.81
C PRO A 84 3.24 19.75 -10.77
N LEU A 85 4.05 18.77 -11.16
CA LEU A 85 4.55 17.74 -10.24
C LEU A 85 5.39 18.30 -9.06
N PRO A 86 6.27 19.31 -9.27
CA PRO A 86 6.98 19.93 -8.15
C PRO A 86 5.99 20.54 -7.15
N ILE A 87 6.31 20.45 -5.86
CA ILE A 87 5.52 20.96 -4.72
C ILE A 87 4.21 20.19 -4.48
N ASN A 88 3.43 19.89 -5.52
CA ASN A 88 2.12 19.24 -5.36
C ASN A 88 2.22 17.73 -5.10
N TYR A 89 3.19 17.05 -5.74
CA TYR A 89 3.23 15.59 -5.75
C TYR A 89 4.57 14.97 -5.39
N ASN A 90 5.68 15.49 -5.88
CA ASN A 90 6.99 14.84 -5.71
C ASN A 90 7.55 15.07 -4.30
N PRO A 91 7.55 14.08 -3.37
CA PRO A 91 8.22 14.23 -2.10
C PRO A 91 9.74 14.09 -2.26
N LEU A 92 10.49 14.50 -1.24
CA LEU A 92 11.94 14.32 -1.17
C LEU A 92 12.32 13.58 0.12
N LEU A 93 13.15 12.56 -0.01
CA LEU A 93 13.86 11.92 1.11
C LEU A 93 15.31 12.40 1.10
N VAL A 94 15.82 12.78 2.27
CA VAL A 94 17.21 13.24 2.44
C VAL A 94 17.98 12.22 3.24
N PHE A 95 19.12 11.76 2.71
CA PHE A 95 20.00 10.85 3.43
C PHE A 95 20.70 11.55 4.59
N VAL A 96 20.83 10.83 5.71
CA VAL A 96 21.62 11.27 6.86
C VAL A 96 23.10 11.41 6.45
N GLN A 97 23.81 12.31 7.13
CA GLN A 97 25.25 12.46 6.93
C GLN A 97 26.00 11.30 7.58
N GLU A 98 27.04 10.82 6.91
CA GLU A 98 27.90 9.76 7.44
C GLU A 98 28.71 10.29 8.62
N GLN A 99 28.95 9.45 9.63
CA GLN A 99 29.82 9.81 10.76
C GLN A 99 31.25 10.10 10.28
N ASN A 100 31.72 9.36 9.27
CA ASN A 100 33.03 9.59 8.67
C ASN A 100 32.93 10.57 7.49
N LEU A 101 33.43 11.79 7.72
CA LEU A 101 33.36 12.91 6.78
C LEU A 101 33.99 12.62 5.41
N ARG A 102 34.90 11.65 5.28
CA ARG A 102 35.48 11.28 3.98
C ARG A 102 34.42 10.82 2.98
N TYR A 103 33.37 10.17 3.48
CA TYR A 103 32.25 9.67 2.68
C TYR A 103 31.19 10.74 2.39
N ASN A 104 31.27 11.90 3.05
CA ASN A 104 30.41 13.05 2.75
C ASN A 104 30.97 13.95 1.64
N LYS A 105 32.20 13.69 1.14
CA LYS A 105 32.73 14.39 -0.04
C LYS A 105 31.80 14.15 -1.24
N PRO A 106 31.35 15.19 -1.97
CA PRO A 106 30.33 15.06 -3.01
C PRO A 106 30.63 13.96 -4.05
N LEU A 107 31.85 13.94 -4.58
CA LEU A 107 32.27 12.92 -5.56
C LEU A 107 32.20 11.50 -4.99
N VAL A 108 32.69 11.29 -3.76
CA VAL A 108 32.69 9.98 -3.11
C VAL A 108 31.27 9.53 -2.80
N LYS A 109 30.44 10.41 -2.22
CA LYS A 109 29.05 10.11 -1.87
C LYS A 109 28.22 9.78 -3.11
N ALA A 110 28.31 10.62 -4.15
CA ALA A 110 27.61 10.40 -5.40
C ALA A 110 28.02 9.08 -6.07
N THR A 111 29.33 8.78 -6.12
CA THR A 111 29.84 7.51 -6.68
C THR A 111 29.29 6.31 -5.93
N ASN A 112 29.33 6.34 -4.59
CA ASN A 112 28.81 5.25 -3.77
C ASN A 112 27.30 5.08 -3.92
N LEU A 113 26.53 6.18 -3.97
CA LEU A 113 25.07 6.12 -4.17
C LEU A 113 24.72 5.52 -5.54
N VAL A 114 25.38 5.95 -6.62
CA VAL A 114 25.14 5.40 -7.96
C VAL A 114 25.47 3.91 -8.01
N ILE A 115 26.61 3.49 -7.46
CA ILE A 115 27.01 2.08 -7.42
C ILE A 115 26.01 1.26 -6.60
N SER A 116 25.58 1.75 -5.43
CA SER A 116 24.60 1.07 -4.58
C SER A 116 23.22 0.97 -5.25
N SER A 117 22.76 2.03 -5.92
CA SER A 117 21.52 2.00 -6.72
C SER A 117 21.60 0.99 -7.87
N ALA A 118 22.74 0.91 -8.56
CA ALA A 118 22.96 -0.08 -9.61
C ALA A 118 22.99 -1.51 -9.06
N ARG A 119 23.60 -1.73 -7.88
CA ARG A 119 23.55 -3.02 -7.17
C ARG A 119 22.12 -3.40 -6.80
N PHE A 120 21.35 -2.47 -6.23
CA PHE A 120 19.94 -2.69 -5.92
C PHE A 120 19.13 -3.07 -7.17
N MET A 121 19.29 -2.33 -8.27
CA MET A 121 18.65 -2.66 -9.55
C MET A 121 19.02 -4.06 -10.04
N LYS A 122 20.30 -4.44 -9.97
CA LYS A 122 20.76 -5.80 -10.35
C LYS A 122 20.14 -6.86 -9.44
N SER A 123 20.12 -6.64 -8.13
CA SER A 123 19.53 -7.58 -7.17
C SER A 123 18.03 -7.76 -7.38
N LEU A 124 17.30 -6.68 -7.65
CA LEU A 124 15.88 -6.71 -7.97
C LEU A 124 15.61 -7.50 -9.26
N ARG A 125 16.35 -7.20 -10.34
CA ARG A 125 16.19 -7.88 -11.64
C ARG A 125 16.58 -9.36 -11.58
N ALA A 126 17.59 -9.71 -10.79
CA ALA A 126 17.99 -11.10 -10.57
C ALA A 126 17.03 -11.85 -9.63
N GLY A 127 16.06 -11.17 -9.01
CA GLY A 127 15.11 -11.79 -8.08
C GLY A 127 15.73 -12.26 -6.76
N ILE A 128 16.91 -11.71 -6.40
CA ILE A 128 17.64 -12.08 -5.17
C ILE A 128 17.43 -11.09 -4.03
N LEU A 129 16.70 -9.99 -4.27
CA LEU A 129 16.27 -9.10 -3.20
C LEU A 129 15.26 -9.84 -2.31
N GLU A 130 15.46 -9.78 -1.00
CA GLU A 130 14.52 -10.39 -0.07
C GLU A 130 13.11 -9.81 -0.27
N PRO A 131 12.04 -10.64 -0.18
CA PRO A 131 10.69 -10.13 -0.30
C PRO A 131 10.37 -9.11 0.80
N GLU A 132 9.63 -8.06 0.44
CA GLU A 132 9.12 -7.10 1.42
C GLU A 132 8.04 -7.75 2.29
N VAL A 133 8.25 -7.72 3.61
CA VAL A 133 7.44 -8.47 4.56
C VAL A 133 7.29 -7.67 5.85
N PHE A 134 6.06 -7.52 6.34
CA PHE A 134 5.82 -6.88 7.64
C PHE A 134 5.79 -7.91 8.77
N HIS A 135 6.85 -7.91 9.56
CA HIS A 135 7.03 -8.82 10.69
C HIS A 135 6.42 -8.22 11.97
N LEU A 136 5.33 -8.81 12.50
CA LEU A 136 4.76 -8.38 13.80
C LEU A 136 5.71 -8.66 14.97
N ASP A 137 6.45 -9.76 14.89
CA ASP A 137 7.50 -10.15 15.84
C ASP A 137 8.71 -10.66 15.03
N PRO A 138 9.67 -9.78 14.67
CA PRO A 138 10.82 -10.15 13.85
C PRO A 138 11.65 -11.28 14.47
N LYS A 139 11.73 -11.36 15.81
CA LYS A 139 12.50 -12.42 16.49
C LYS A 139 11.97 -13.83 16.19
N LYS A 140 10.69 -13.96 15.85
CA LYS A 140 10.05 -15.24 15.50
C LYS A 140 9.91 -15.44 14.00
N SER A 141 9.76 -14.35 13.26
CA SER A 141 9.33 -14.40 11.87
C SER A 141 10.39 -13.98 10.86
N ASP A 142 11.42 -13.26 11.27
CA ASP A 142 12.58 -12.94 10.44
C ASP A 142 13.73 -13.89 10.78
N THR A 143 13.54 -15.18 10.45
CA THR A 143 14.48 -16.25 10.82
C THR A 143 14.81 -17.14 9.61
N ASP A 144 15.93 -17.87 9.68
CA ASP A 144 16.29 -18.85 8.66
C ASP A 144 15.25 -19.96 8.53
N LEU A 145 14.59 -20.33 9.64
CA LEU A 145 13.50 -21.30 9.62
C LEU A 145 12.33 -20.77 8.79
N PHE A 146 11.91 -19.52 9.03
CA PHE A 146 10.87 -18.88 8.24
C PHE A 146 11.24 -18.83 6.76
N ARG A 147 12.46 -18.36 6.42
CA ARG A 147 12.94 -18.27 5.04
C ARG A 147 12.96 -19.63 4.35
N LYS A 148 13.45 -20.68 5.03
CA LYS A 148 13.48 -22.06 4.50
C LYS A 148 12.07 -22.61 4.27
N VAL A 149 11.20 -22.53 5.28
CA VAL A 149 9.84 -23.07 5.19
C VAL A 149 9.04 -22.33 4.11
N THR A 150 9.00 -21.01 4.16
CA THR A 150 8.24 -20.22 3.18
C THR A 150 8.84 -20.29 1.78
N GLY A 151 10.16 -20.34 1.65
CA GLY A 151 10.86 -20.48 0.36
C GLY A 151 10.60 -21.82 -0.33
N LEU A 152 10.32 -22.89 0.43
CA LEU A 152 9.94 -24.20 -0.12
C LEU A 152 8.46 -24.28 -0.53
N LEU A 153 7.60 -23.41 0.01
CA LEU A 153 6.18 -23.39 -0.35
C LEU A 153 5.98 -22.86 -1.77
N PRO A 154 5.07 -23.45 -2.57
CA PRO A 154 4.67 -22.87 -3.85
C PRO A 154 4.11 -21.45 -3.69
N SER A 155 4.40 -20.56 -4.64
CA SER A 155 3.98 -19.14 -4.61
C SER A 155 2.47 -18.95 -4.41
N LYS A 156 1.65 -19.89 -4.88
CA LYS A 156 0.18 -19.90 -4.72
C LYS A 156 -0.31 -20.09 -3.29
N ILE A 157 0.54 -20.53 -2.36
CA ILE A 157 0.18 -20.70 -0.95
C ILE A 157 1.17 -20.05 0.03
N ALA A 158 2.25 -19.45 -0.49
CA ALA A 158 3.36 -18.92 0.31
C ALA A 158 2.90 -17.89 1.35
N THR A 159 1.98 -16.99 0.99
CA THR A 159 1.47 -15.95 1.90
C THR A 159 0.71 -16.55 3.09
N TYR A 160 -0.07 -17.61 2.86
CA TYR A 160 -0.77 -18.32 3.95
C TYR A 160 0.22 -19.03 4.87
N GLY A 161 1.28 -19.61 4.31
CA GLY A 161 2.39 -20.16 5.11
C GLY A 161 3.06 -19.08 5.96
N ALA A 162 3.30 -17.89 5.40
CA ALA A 162 3.85 -16.78 6.15
C ALA A 162 2.93 -16.31 7.28
N TYR A 163 1.61 -16.29 7.08
CA TYR A 163 0.64 -15.92 8.12
C TYR A 163 0.72 -16.83 9.37
N LEU A 164 1.07 -18.11 9.21
CA LEU A 164 1.27 -19.02 10.35
C LEU A 164 2.41 -18.58 11.28
N PHE A 165 3.39 -17.84 10.75
CA PHE A 165 4.49 -17.25 11.52
C PHE A 165 4.16 -15.85 12.08
N LYS A 166 2.89 -15.43 12.06
CA LYS A 166 2.44 -14.08 12.48
C LYS A 166 3.08 -12.95 11.67
N VAL A 167 3.47 -13.23 10.45
CA VAL A 167 3.85 -12.21 9.47
C VAL A 167 2.60 -11.59 8.87
N ARG A 168 2.65 -10.35 8.40
CA ARG A 168 1.64 -9.81 7.49
C ARG A 168 2.28 -9.41 6.17
N ILE A 169 1.68 -9.84 5.08
CA ILE A 169 2.06 -9.42 3.73
C ILE A 169 0.80 -8.80 3.12
N PHE A 170 0.94 -7.55 2.66
CA PHE A 170 -0.13 -6.76 2.08
C PHE A 170 0.28 -6.31 0.67
N LEU A 171 -0.71 -6.03 -0.16
CA LEU A 171 -0.57 -5.27 -1.41
C LEU A 171 -0.43 -3.78 -1.11
#